data_AF-A0A6G1G0I7-F1
#
_entry.id   AF-A0A6G1G0I7-F1
#
_cell.length_a   1.000
_cell.length_b   1.000
_cell.length_c   1.000
_cell.angle_alpha   90.00
_cell.angle_beta   90.00
_cell.angle_gamma   90.00
#
_symmetry.space_group_name_H-M   'P 1'
#
loop_
_entity.id
_entity.type
_entity.pdbx_description
1 polymer ?
#
loop_
_entity_poly.entity_id
_entity_poly.type
_entity_poly.pdbx_seq_one_letter_code
_entity_poly.pdbx_strand_id
1 'polypeptide(L)'
;MAPIIIDNLPGTAIKIPVKPWSRPEPTREDLKWAPLATIDLSRFDEPGGKQQLAQQLYDAVTKIGFWVVVNTGLDDADVLRQFSIGNAFFKEPLEEKRFFPCNFAEGEYFGYRENAAWIGDTGVKQNIEALNIHKEIPAWSNLPKHRIVKENWEEISQFHRNVWEKITRKLFVLIAIILELPENYLTEAHAYDKVSDDQLRYMLYNVRTQEEWDKALGYFNSGHTDFGSVSLLFSQNVAGLQIRTPEGEWKYVKPVEGGIVCNAGDTLTFLTNGLIKSTIHRVVAPPKDQIHIARLGLLYFSRPGDDIAMRTVPSPLLQRLGLLTEEDKQYNGPVPSGTEWVRARVKDVHNKNVWTKREGGANSFQLKGLEIKVEHA
;
A
#
# COMPACT_ATOMS: atom_id res chain seq x y z
N MET A 1 56.22 -21.72 -17.88
CA MET A 1 55.00 -21.35 -17.14
C MET A 1 55.07 -19.87 -16.81
N ALA A 2 54.29 -19.06 -17.51
CA ALA A 2 54.03 -17.67 -17.16
C ALA A 2 52.53 -17.55 -16.84
N PRO A 3 52.13 -16.86 -15.76
CA PRO A 3 50.74 -16.70 -15.42
C PRO A 3 50.09 -15.72 -16.40
N ILE A 4 48.99 -16.15 -17.02
CA ILE A 4 48.15 -15.29 -17.83
C ILE A 4 47.40 -14.37 -16.87
N ILE A 5 47.73 -13.08 -16.94
CA ILE A 5 46.99 -12.00 -16.29
C ILE A 5 45.63 -11.93 -16.98
N ILE A 6 44.56 -12.22 -16.23
CA ILE A 6 43.20 -11.92 -16.67
C ILE A 6 42.99 -10.44 -16.35
N ASP A 7 42.97 -9.61 -17.40
CA ASP A 7 42.54 -8.23 -17.31
C ASP A 7 41.08 -8.18 -16.82
N ASN A 8 40.88 -7.57 -15.65
CA ASN A 8 39.58 -7.11 -15.20
C ASN A 8 39.12 -5.98 -16.13
N LEU A 9 38.32 -6.32 -17.14
CA LEU A 9 37.54 -5.34 -17.89
C LEU A 9 36.47 -4.72 -16.95
N PRO A 10 36.25 -3.39 -16.97
CA PRO A 10 35.19 -2.75 -16.21
C PRO A 10 33.83 -3.34 -16.60
N GLY A 11 33.11 -3.85 -15.60
CA GLY A 11 32.00 -4.78 -15.75
C GLY A 11 30.84 -4.27 -16.58
N THR A 12 30.51 -5.01 -17.64
CA THR A 12 29.15 -5.05 -18.18
C THR A 12 28.22 -5.52 -17.07
N ALA A 13 27.43 -4.62 -16.50
CA ALA A 13 26.39 -4.98 -15.53
C ALA A 13 25.55 -6.13 -16.09
N ILE A 14 25.48 -7.24 -15.34
CA ILE A 14 24.68 -8.41 -15.71
C ILE A 14 23.22 -7.94 -15.79
N LYS A 15 22.66 -7.89 -17.00
CA LYS A 15 21.25 -7.57 -17.21
C LYS A 15 20.40 -8.76 -16.77
N ILE A 16 19.54 -8.57 -15.77
CA ILE A 16 18.56 -9.60 -15.40
C ILE A 16 17.39 -9.54 -16.39
N PRO A 17 17.12 -10.61 -17.15
CA PRO A 17 15.97 -10.63 -18.05
C PRO A 17 14.67 -10.69 -17.24
N VAL A 18 13.65 -9.96 -17.71
CA VAL A 18 12.30 -10.00 -17.12
C VAL A 18 11.60 -11.29 -17.55
N LYS A 19 11.79 -12.36 -16.77
CA LYS A 19 11.15 -13.66 -17.02
C LYS A 19 9.67 -13.61 -16.57
N PRO A 20 8.76 -14.27 -17.31
CA PRO A 20 7.37 -14.42 -16.89
C PRO A 20 7.28 -14.99 -15.46
N TRP A 21 6.47 -14.35 -14.64
CA TRP A 21 6.11 -14.81 -13.30
C TRP A 21 4.71 -15.41 -13.32
N SER A 22 4.53 -16.54 -12.64
CA SER A 22 3.24 -17.19 -12.44
C SER A 22 2.88 -17.18 -10.97
N ARG A 23 1.58 -17.08 -10.67
CA ARG A 23 1.09 -17.21 -9.30
C ARG A 23 1.47 -18.58 -8.74
N PRO A 24 1.97 -18.66 -7.50
CA PRO A 24 2.14 -19.94 -6.81
C PRO A 24 0.81 -20.69 -6.67
N GLU A 25 0.86 -21.96 -6.31
CA GLU A 25 -0.36 -22.71 -6.00
C GLU A 25 -1.04 -22.13 -4.75
N PRO A 26 -2.39 -22.06 -4.72
CA PRO A 26 -3.13 -21.74 -3.50
C PRO A 26 -2.78 -22.69 -2.35
N THR A 27 -2.79 -22.18 -1.12
CA THR A 27 -2.57 -23.02 0.06
C THR A 27 -3.68 -24.06 0.20
N ARG A 28 -3.31 -25.25 0.67
CA ARG A 28 -4.18 -26.38 1.01
C ARG A 28 -4.51 -26.41 2.51
N GLU A 29 -3.88 -25.55 3.30
CA GLU A 29 -4.12 -25.45 4.74
C GLU A 29 -5.48 -24.77 5.01
N ASP A 30 -6.18 -25.23 6.05
CA ASP A 30 -7.46 -24.65 6.47
C ASP A 30 -7.21 -23.39 7.31
N LEU A 31 -7.40 -22.22 6.69
CA LEU A 31 -7.20 -20.92 7.34
C LEU A 31 -8.53 -20.25 7.65
N LYS A 32 -8.59 -19.52 8.76
CA LYS A 32 -9.74 -18.68 9.11
C LYS A 32 -9.75 -17.41 8.25
N TRP A 33 -10.59 -17.40 7.21
CA TRP A 33 -10.70 -16.28 6.28
C TRP A 33 -11.60 -15.16 6.82
N ALA A 34 -11.21 -13.91 6.54
CA ALA A 34 -12.04 -12.75 6.80
C ALA A 34 -13.21 -12.70 5.80
N PRO A 35 -14.45 -12.40 6.25
CA PRO A 35 -15.61 -12.29 5.37
C PRO A 35 -15.63 -10.94 4.65
N LEU A 36 -14.73 -10.75 3.68
CA LEU A 36 -14.63 -9.49 2.94
C LEU A 36 -15.74 -9.37 1.89
N ALA A 37 -16.37 -8.20 1.82
CA ALA A 37 -17.32 -7.87 0.77
C ALA A 37 -16.62 -7.84 -0.60
N THR A 38 -17.30 -8.30 -1.65
CA THR A 38 -16.81 -8.25 -3.03
C THR A 38 -17.61 -7.23 -3.83
N ILE A 39 -16.93 -6.21 -4.37
CA ILE A 39 -17.51 -5.13 -5.16
C ILE A 39 -17.21 -5.39 -6.64
N ASP A 40 -18.25 -5.58 -7.44
CA ASP A 40 -18.13 -5.82 -8.88
C ASP A 40 -18.13 -4.49 -9.65
N LEU A 41 -16.96 -4.08 -10.15
CA LEU A 41 -16.82 -2.78 -10.83
C LEU A 41 -17.35 -2.76 -12.27
N SER A 42 -17.71 -3.92 -12.85
CA SER A 42 -18.39 -3.94 -14.16
C SER A 42 -19.77 -3.28 -14.09
N ARG A 43 -20.39 -3.30 -12.90
CA ARG A 43 -21.70 -2.73 -12.64
C ARG A 43 -21.70 -1.21 -12.43
N PHE A 44 -20.52 -0.59 -12.38
CA PHE A 44 -20.38 0.82 -12.00
C PHE A 44 -21.12 1.77 -12.95
N ASP A 45 -21.10 1.49 -14.24
CA ASP A 45 -21.68 2.33 -15.29
C ASP A 45 -23.13 1.92 -15.64
N GLU A 46 -23.69 0.90 -14.97
CA GLU A 46 -25.11 0.51 -15.10
C GLU A 46 -26.04 1.60 -14.52
N PRO A 47 -27.26 1.78 -15.03
CA PRO A 47 -28.26 2.65 -14.43
C PRO A 47 -28.51 2.31 -12.94
N GLY A 48 -28.19 3.23 -12.04
CA GLY A 48 -28.28 3.02 -10.58
C GLY A 48 -27.16 2.15 -9.97
N GLY A 49 -26.21 1.69 -10.78
CA GLY A 49 -25.13 0.81 -10.37
C GLY A 49 -24.23 1.44 -9.31
N LYS A 50 -23.85 2.71 -9.47
CA LYS A 50 -23.05 3.45 -8.48
C LYS A 50 -23.71 3.47 -7.10
N GLN A 51 -25.00 3.74 -7.01
CA GLN A 51 -25.72 3.80 -5.73
C GLN A 51 -25.78 2.43 -5.06
N GLN A 52 -26.03 1.37 -5.82
CA GLN A 52 -26.04 0.00 -5.28
C GLN A 52 -24.65 -0.44 -4.81
N LEU A 53 -23.60 -0.15 -5.58
CA LEU A 53 -22.22 -0.45 -5.19
C LEU A 53 -21.78 0.36 -3.98
N ALA A 54 -22.17 1.64 -3.90
CA ALA A 54 -21.92 2.48 -2.72
C ALA A 54 -22.61 1.91 -1.47
N GLN A 55 -23.86 1.47 -1.60
CA GLN A 55 -24.59 0.82 -0.50
C GLN A 55 -23.91 -0.49 -0.05
N GLN A 56 -23.41 -1.28 -1.00
CA GLN A 56 -22.67 -2.51 -0.71
C GLN A 56 -21.31 -2.23 -0.04
N LEU A 57 -20.62 -1.18 -0.50
CA LEU A 57 -19.31 -0.77 0.01
C LEU A 57 -19.41 -0.14 1.41
N TYR A 58 -20.55 0.47 1.76
CA TYR A 58 -20.76 1.18 3.04
C TYR A 58 -20.31 0.36 4.26
N ASP A 59 -20.83 -0.86 4.41
CA ASP A 59 -20.49 -1.70 5.55
C ASP A 59 -19.02 -2.15 5.52
N ALA A 60 -18.49 -2.40 4.33
CA ALA A 60 -17.10 -2.80 4.18
C ALA A 60 -16.13 -1.70 4.63
N VAL A 61 -16.41 -0.43 4.31
CA VAL A 61 -15.55 0.70 4.69
C VAL A 61 -15.79 1.20 6.12
N THR A 62 -17.01 1.06 6.66
CA THR A 62 -17.35 1.59 8.00
C THR A 62 -17.21 0.59 9.14
N LYS A 63 -17.21 -0.72 8.85
CA LYS A 63 -17.06 -1.77 9.88
C LYS A 63 -15.72 -2.50 9.79
N ILE A 64 -15.28 -2.83 8.57
CA ILE A 64 -14.13 -3.73 8.37
C ILE A 64 -12.89 -3.02 7.83
N GLY A 65 -13.04 -1.95 7.04
CA GLY A 65 -11.93 -1.23 6.40
C GLY A 65 -11.24 -1.98 5.26
N PHE A 66 -11.70 -3.20 4.91
CA PHE A 66 -11.17 -4.05 3.84
C PHE A 66 -12.31 -4.62 2.98
N TRP A 67 -12.06 -4.73 1.68
CA TRP A 67 -12.96 -5.34 0.69
C TRP A 67 -12.15 -5.94 -0.46
N VAL A 68 -12.83 -6.63 -1.37
CA VAL A 68 -12.27 -7.11 -2.63
C VAL A 68 -13.02 -6.41 -3.77
N VAL A 69 -12.29 -6.02 -4.82
CA VAL A 69 -12.89 -5.59 -6.09
C VAL A 69 -12.62 -6.63 -7.17
N VAL A 70 -13.60 -6.86 -8.04
CA VAL A 70 -13.52 -7.77 -9.19
C VAL A 70 -14.03 -7.09 -10.46
N ASN A 71 -13.79 -7.71 -11.62
CA ASN A 71 -14.22 -7.24 -12.93
C ASN A 71 -13.80 -5.77 -13.18
N THR A 72 -12.53 -5.48 -12.86
CA THR A 72 -11.97 -4.13 -12.84
C THR A 72 -11.68 -3.56 -14.23
N GLY A 73 -11.69 -4.40 -15.26
CA GLY A 73 -11.28 -4.04 -16.61
C GLY A 73 -9.76 -3.96 -16.81
N LEU A 74 -8.96 -4.39 -15.83
CA LEU A 74 -7.55 -4.71 -16.03
C LEU A 74 -7.40 -6.12 -16.59
N ASP A 75 -6.47 -6.29 -17.53
CA ASP A 75 -6.07 -7.62 -17.98
C ASP A 75 -5.17 -8.26 -16.91
N ASP A 76 -5.41 -9.54 -16.63
CA ASP A 76 -4.57 -10.30 -15.72
C ASP A 76 -3.14 -10.47 -16.26
N ALA A 77 -2.97 -10.49 -17.59
CA ALA A 77 -1.67 -10.50 -18.24
C ALA A 77 -0.84 -9.25 -17.89
N ASP A 78 -1.47 -8.07 -17.83
CA ASP A 78 -0.81 -6.82 -17.42
C ASP A 78 -0.38 -6.90 -15.96
N VAL A 79 -1.23 -7.44 -15.08
CA VAL A 79 -0.92 -7.65 -13.66
C VAL A 79 0.28 -8.61 -13.50
N LEU A 80 0.27 -9.74 -14.20
CA LEU A 80 1.37 -10.72 -14.19
C LEU A 80 2.65 -10.14 -14.79
N ARG A 81 2.54 -9.25 -15.78
CA ARG A 81 3.68 -8.52 -16.33
C ARG A 81 4.33 -7.65 -15.25
N GLN A 82 3.56 -6.91 -14.47
CA GLN A 82 4.08 -6.12 -13.35
C GLN A 82 4.75 -6.99 -12.28
N PHE A 83 4.18 -8.15 -11.94
CA PHE A 83 4.84 -9.13 -11.07
C PHE A 83 6.16 -9.63 -11.66
N SER A 84 6.23 -9.85 -12.98
CA SER A 84 7.46 -10.27 -13.66
C SER A 84 8.57 -9.22 -13.53
N ILE A 85 8.25 -7.94 -13.72
CA ILE A 85 9.17 -6.81 -13.55
C ILE A 85 9.65 -6.73 -12.10
N GLY A 86 8.74 -6.76 -11.12
CA GLY A 86 9.09 -6.72 -9.71
C GLY A 86 9.98 -7.89 -9.29
N ASN A 87 9.65 -9.11 -9.74
CA ASN A 87 10.46 -10.31 -9.50
C ASN A 87 11.87 -10.20 -10.07
N ALA A 88 12.02 -9.58 -11.25
CA ALA A 88 13.31 -9.35 -11.88
C ALA A 88 14.11 -8.28 -11.12
N PHE A 89 13.47 -7.17 -10.72
CA PHE A 89 14.10 -6.13 -9.92
C PHE A 89 14.73 -6.68 -8.62
N PHE A 90 14.02 -7.52 -7.86
CA PHE A 90 14.56 -8.03 -6.60
C PHE A 90 15.77 -8.96 -6.76
N LYS A 91 16.02 -9.46 -7.98
CA LYS A 91 17.19 -10.28 -8.35
C LYS A 91 18.36 -9.45 -8.89
N GLU A 92 18.19 -8.15 -9.07
CA GLU A 92 19.29 -7.25 -9.44
C GLU A 92 20.36 -7.19 -8.33
N PRO A 93 21.62 -6.87 -8.69
CA PRO A 93 22.66 -6.60 -7.71
C PRO A 93 22.23 -5.54 -6.68
N LEU A 94 22.70 -5.68 -5.44
CA LEU A 94 22.35 -4.76 -4.37
C LEU A 94 22.77 -3.31 -4.68
N GLU A 95 23.87 -3.12 -5.41
CA GLU A 95 24.32 -1.81 -5.90
C GLU A 95 23.26 -1.15 -6.79
N GLU A 96 22.70 -1.89 -7.76
CA GLU A 96 21.61 -1.41 -8.62
C GLU A 96 20.37 -1.09 -7.78
N LYS A 97 19.97 -1.97 -6.86
CA LYS A 97 18.80 -1.71 -5.99
C LYS A 97 18.99 -0.44 -5.13
N ARG A 98 20.21 -0.22 -4.61
CA ARG A 98 20.57 0.95 -3.77
C ARG A 98 20.83 2.23 -4.56
N PHE A 99 20.84 2.20 -5.89
CA PHE A 99 21.04 3.39 -6.74
C PHE A 99 20.08 4.53 -6.38
N PHE A 100 18.84 4.21 -6.06
CA PHE A 100 17.83 5.18 -5.64
C PHE A 100 17.07 4.66 -4.39
N PRO A 101 17.57 4.93 -3.17
CA PRO A 101 16.95 4.47 -1.93
C PRO A 101 15.82 5.39 -1.48
N CYS A 102 14.88 4.88 -0.68
CA CYS A 102 13.87 5.71 -0.02
C CYS A 102 14.53 6.71 0.96
N ASN A 103 14.07 7.96 0.96
CA ASN A 103 14.51 8.98 1.91
C ASN A 103 13.51 9.15 3.06
N PHE A 104 13.51 8.19 3.99
CA PHE A 104 12.59 8.21 5.14
C PHE A 104 12.82 9.35 6.12
N ALA A 105 14.02 9.92 6.17
CA ALA A 105 14.29 11.12 6.97
C ALA A 105 13.46 12.32 6.49
N GLU A 106 13.19 12.39 5.18
CA GLU A 106 12.28 13.36 4.57
C GLU A 106 10.84 12.88 4.37
N GLY A 107 10.53 11.68 4.85
CA GLY A 107 9.20 11.08 4.72
C GLY A 107 8.89 10.64 3.29
N GLU A 108 9.88 10.67 2.41
CA GLU A 108 9.75 10.27 1.01
C GLU A 108 9.83 8.75 0.90
N TYR A 109 8.91 8.18 0.14
CA TYR A 109 8.81 6.73 0.01
C TYR A 109 9.18 6.24 -1.39
N PHE A 110 9.38 7.11 -2.39
CA PHE A 110 9.85 6.68 -3.71
C PHE A 110 11.25 6.07 -3.64
N GLY A 111 11.52 5.09 -4.51
CA GLY A 111 12.78 4.35 -4.53
C GLY A 111 12.73 3.03 -3.75
N TYR A 112 13.91 2.48 -3.50
CA TYR A 112 14.11 1.16 -2.91
C TYR A 112 14.23 1.23 -1.38
N ARG A 113 13.44 0.40 -0.72
CA ARG A 113 13.54 0.07 0.70
C ARG A 113 14.25 -1.26 0.84
N GLU A 114 15.45 -1.21 1.41
CA GLU A 114 16.22 -2.39 1.78
C GLU A 114 15.69 -3.03 3.07
N ASN A 115 15.84 -4.34 3.17
CA ASN A 115 15.55 -5.12 4.37
C ASN A 115 16.71 -5.09 5.39
N ALA A 116 17.38 -3.94 5.54
CA ALA A 116 18.61 -3.81 6.32
C ALA A 116 18.38 -3.81 7.85
N ALA A 117 17.17 -3.42 8.30
CA ALA A 117 16.85 -3.24 9.71
C ALA A 117 16.79 -4.57 10.48
N TRP A 118 17.35 -4.56 11.69
CA TRP A 118 17.27 -5.68 12.63
C TRP A 118 15.94 -5.68 13.38
N ILE A 119 15.46 -6.89 13.69
CA ILE A 119 14.26 -7.11 14.48
C ILE A 119 14.68 -7.22 15.94
N GLY A 120 14.54 -6.13 16.69
CA GLY A 120 14.99 -6.06 18.09
C GLY A 120 16.40 -6.62 18.31
N ASP A 121 16.53 -7.49 19.30
CA ASP A 121 17.74 -8.23 19.67
C ASP A 121 17.77 -9.67 19.15
N THR A 122 16.86 -10.02 18.24
CA THR A 122 16.66 -11.42 17.77
C THR A 122 17.81 -11.95 16.91
N GLY A 123 18.70 -11.09 16.43
CA GLY A 123 19.73 -11.44 15.44
C GLY A 123 19.16 -11.75 14.04
N VAL A 124 17.89 -11.44 13.78
CA VAL A 124 17.23 -11.63 12.47
C VAL A 124 16.91 -10.27 11.86
N LYS A 125 17.16 -10.11 10.56
CA LYS A 125 16.77 -8.91 9.81
C LYS A 125 15.31 -8.95 9.38
N GLN A 126 14.74 -7.79 9.07
CA GLN A 126 13.51 -7.75 8.28
C GLN A 126 13.71 -8.56 6.98
N ASN A 127 12.67 -9.23 6.52
CA ASN A 127 12.70 -9.99 5.28
C ASN A 127 12.00 -9.24 4.14
N ILE A 128 11.62 -7.99 4.38
CA ILE A 128 10.82 -7.19 3.45
C ILE A 128 11.71 -6.22 2.71
N GLU A 129 11.74 -6.35 1.39
CA GLU A 129 12.26 -5.33 0.48
C GLU A 129 11.10 -4.73 -0.32
N ALA A 130 11.21 -3.46 -0.72
CA ALA A 130 10.20 -2.85 -1.57
C ALA A 130 10.82 -1.87 -2.58
N LEU A 131 10.22 -1.77 -3.76
CA LEU A 131 10.47 -0.72 -4.73
C LEU A 131 9.19 0.09 -4.91
N ASN A 132 9.30 1.40 -4.74
CA ASN A 132 8.20 2.35 -4.83
C ASN A 132 8.39 3.25 -6.05
N ILE A 133 7.48 3.13 -7.00
CA ILE A 133 7.55 3.76 -8.30
C ILE A 133 6.47 4.84 -8.36
N HIS A 134 6.90 6.08 -8.60
CA HIS A 134 6.01 7.23 -8.71
C HIS A 134 5.15 7.16 -9.99
N LYS A 135 4.04 7.89 -10.01
CA LYS A 135 3.24 8.12 -11.21
C LYS A 135 3.96 8.99 -12.25
N GLU A 136 3.59 8.85 -13.52
CA GLU A 136 4.09 9.69 -14.60
C GLU A 136 3.38 11.05 -14.64
N ILE A 137 4.02 12.06 -14.06
CA ILE A 137 3.62 13.47 -14.14
C ILE A 137 4.86 14.37 -14.31
N PRO A 138 4.72 15.60 -14.85
CA PRO A 138 5.85 16.51 -15.07
C PRO A 138 6.71 16.76 -13.83
N ALA A 139 6.08 16.88 -12.65
CA ALA A 139 6.77 17.12 -11.38
C ALA A 139 7.78 16.02 -11.00
N TRP A 140 7.53 14.78 -11.45
CA TRP A 140 8.36 13.61 -11.16
C TRP A 140 9.25 13.17 -12.32
N SER A 141 9.30 13.95 -13.41
CA SER A 141 10.06 13.62 -14.63
C SER A 141 11.55 13.40 -14.36
N ASN A 142 12.13 14.19 -13.46
CA ASN A 142 13.55 14.16 -13.10
C ASN A 142 13.89 13.18 -11.97
N LEU A 143 12.91 12.47 -11.40
CA LEU A 143 13.20 11.47 -10.37
C LEU A 143 13.99 10.30 -10.97
N PRO A 144 15.04 9.81 -10.27
CA PRO A 144 15.80 8.65 -10.71
C PRO A 144 14.91 7.42 -10.88
N LYS A 145 15.27 6.56 -11.83
CA LYS A 145 14.61 5.29 -12.07
C LYS A 145 15.67 4.21 -12.13
N HIS A 146 15.48 3.14 -11.37
CA HIS A 146 16.27 1.92 -11.51
C HIS A 146 16.24 1.43 -12.95
N ARG A 147 17.30 0.75 -13.39
CA ARG A 147 17.48 0.29 -14.76
C ARG A 147 16.26 -0.46 -15.30
N ILE A 148 15.77 -1.45 -14.56
CA ILE A 148 14.59 -2.23 -14.95
C ILE A 148 13.34 -1.35 -15.07
N VAL A 149 13.16 -0.37 -14.18
CA VAL A 149 12.02 0.55 -14.25
C VAL A 149 12.13 1.43 -15.48
N LYS A 150 13.33 1.94 -15.79
CA LYS A 150 13.58 2.79 -16.96
C LYS A 150 13.36 2.02 -18.26
N GLU A 151 13.84 0.78 -18.35
CA GLU A 151 13.68 -0.08 -19.53
C GLU A 151 12.22 -0.48 -19.80
N ASN A 152 11.38 -0.46 -18.77
CA ASN A 152 9.97 -0.88 -18.82
C ASN A 152 9.01 0.27 -18.45
N TRP A 153 9.44 1.53 -18.58
CA TRP A 153 8.71 2.67 -18.01
C TRP A 153 7.32 2.86 -18.63
N GLU A 154 7.19 2.68 -19.93
CA GLU A 154 5.93 2.83 -20.66
C GLU A 154 4.85 1.87 -20.12
N GLU A 155 5.17 0.57 -19.98
CA GLU A 155 4.23 -0.41 -19.44
C GLU A 155 3.92 -0.19 -17.95
N ILE A 156 4.89 0.26 -17.15
CA ILE A 156 4.69 0.54 -15.71
C ILE A 156 3.83 1.78 -15.51
N SER A 157 4.12 2.86 -16.22
CA SER A 157 3.39 4.14 -16.12
C SER A 157 1.97 4.00 -16.65
N GLN A 158 1.77 3.28 -17.77
CA GLN A 158 0.43 2.97 -18.28
C GLN A 158 -0.35 2.09 -17.31
N PHE A 159 0.28 1.06 -16.73
CA PHE A 159 -0.38 0.25 -15.69
C PHE A 159 -0.77 1.11 -14.49
N HIS A 160 0.14 1.95 -14.00
CA HIS A 160 -0.13 2.87 -12.89
C HIS A 160 -1.35 3.77 -13.19
N ARG A 161 -1.44 4.34 -14.40
CA ARG A 161 -2.60 5.15 -14.83
C ARG A 161 -3.88 4.33 -14.96
N ASN A 162 -3.81 3.14 -15.56
CA ASN A 162 -4.95 2.24 -15.71
C ASN A 162 -5.55 1.85 -14.36
N VAL A 163 -4.72 1.60 -13.34
CA VAL A 163 -5.19 1.31 -11.97
C VAL A 163 -5.99 2.49 -11.41
N TRP A 164 -5.54 3.73 -11.62
CA TRP A 164 -6.29 4.90 -11.21
C TRP A 164 -7.61 5.05 -11.98
N GLU A 165 -7.57 5.02 -13.31
CA GLU A 165 -8.74 5.28 -14.17
C GLU A 165 -9.84 4.24 -13.99
N LYS A 166 -9.45 2.97 -13.96
CA LYS A 166 -10.38 1.84 -13.97
C LYS A 166 -10.84 1.44 -12.57
N ILE A 167 -10.07 1.75 -11.52
CA ILE A 167 -10.32 1.25 -10.17
C ILE A 167 -10.40 2.39 -9.16
N THR A 168 -9.28 3.04 -8.88
CA THR A 168 -9.16 3.97 -7.74
C THR A 168 -10.14 5.14 -7.87
N ARG A 169 -10.28 5.71 -9.07
CA ARG A 169 -11.26 6.78 -9.36
C ARG A 169 -12.69 6.30 -9.08
N LYS A 170 -13.06 5.09 -9.54
CA LYS A 170 -14.40 4.52 -9.31
C LYS A 170 -14.66 4.33 -7.81
N LEU A 171 -13.69 3.81 -7.06
CA LEU A 171 -13.78 3.68 -5.60
C LEU A 171 -14.00 5.03 -4.91
N PHE A 172 -13.27 6.08 -5.31
CA PHE A 172 -13.48 7.42 -4.76
C PHE A 172 -14.86 8.00 -5.08
N VAL A 173 -15.41 7.74 -6.26
CA VAL A 173 -16.81 8.11 -6.56
C VAL A 173 -17.78 7.39 -5.62
N LEU A 174 -17.62 6.08 -5.41
CA LEU A 174 -18.49 5.32 -4.50
C LEU A 174 -18.40 5.83 -3.06
N ILE A 175 -17.19 6.15 -2.59
CA ILE A 175 -16.97 6.71 -1.25
C ILE A 175 -17.55 8.13 -1.15
N ALA A 176 -17.44 8.96 -2.19
CA ALA A 176 -18.08 10.28 -2.21
C ALA A 176 -19.60 10.17 -2.12
N ILE A 177 -20.22 9.21 -2.81
CA ILE A 177 -21.66 8.91 -2.72
C ILE A 177 -22.04 8.49 -1.30
N ILE A 178 -21.27 7.58 -0.67
CA ILE A 178 -21.47 7.20 0.74
C ILE A 178 -21.48 8.42 1.64
N LEU A 179 -20.53 9.34 1.43
CA LEU A 179 -20.40 10.57 2.22
C LEU A 179 -21.43 11.65 1.82
N GLU A 180 -22.28 11.39 0.85
CA GLU A 180 -23.25 12.36 0.29
C GLU A 180 -22.58 13.63 -0.22
N LEU A 181 -21.37 13.48 -0.73
CA LEU A 181 -20.60 14.52 -1.39
C LEU A 181 -20.81 14.45 -2.91
N PRO A 182 -20.47 15.53 -3.65
CA PRO A 182 -20.38 15.45 -5.12
C PRO A 182 -19.47 14.29 -5.55
N GLU A 183 -19.87 13.54 -6.59
CA GLU A 183 -19.14 12.35 -7.05
C GLU A 183 -17.67 12.64 -7.36
N ASN A 184 -17.36 13.86 -7.81
CA ASN A 184 -16.00 14.30 -8.16
C ASN A 184 -15.15 14.71 -6.94
N TYR A 185 -15.74 14.94 -5.76
CA TYR A 185 -15.07 15.55 -4.61
C TYR A 185 -13.77 14.82 -4.24
N LEU A 186 -13.84 13.50 -4.04
CA LEU A 186 -12.65 12.71 -3.71
C LEU A 186 -11.77 12.44 -4.92
N THR A 187 -12.32 12.38 -6.14
CA THR A 187 -11.51 12.17 -7.35
C THR A 187 -10.65 13.38 -7.69
N GLU A 188 -11.12 14.60 -7.40
CA GLU A 188 -10.34 15.83 -7.56
C GLU A 188 -9.25 15.94 -6.48
N ALA A 189 -9.59 15.58 -5.24
CA ALA A 189 -8.62 15.51 -4.15
C ALA A 189 -7.52 14.45 -4.35
N HIS A 190 -7.74 13.49 -5.24
CA HIS A 190 -6.81 12.40 -5.56
C HIS A 190 -6.56 12.32 -7.08
N ALA A 191 -6.55 13.47 -7.75
CA ALA A 191 -6.38 13.53 -9.19
C ALA A 191 -5.00 13.00 -9.61
N TYR A 192 -4.98 12.16 -10.64
CA TYR A 192 -3.74 11.52 -11.10
C TYR A 192 -2.69 12.54 -11.51
N ASP A 193 -3.08 13.56 -12.29
CA ASP A 193 -2.14 14.51 -12.89
C ASP A 193 -1.68 15.63 -11.93
N LYS A 194 -2.15 15.61 -10.67
CA LYS A 194 -1.70 16.50 -9.60
C LYS A 194 -0.52 15.92 -8.85
N VAL A 195 0.28 16.77 -8.23
CA VAL A 195 1.38 16.31 -7.36
C VAL A 195 0.78 15.55 -6.18
N SER A 196 1.20 14.30 -5.98
CA SER A 196 0.93 13.48 -4.81
C SER A 196 2.00 12.40 -4.70
N ASP A 197 2.10 11.77 -3.53
CA ASP A 197 2.98 10.64 -3.27
C ASP A 197 2.35 9.27 -3.70
N ASP A 198 1.39 9.27 -4.62
CA ASP A 198 0.83 8.04 -5.21
C ASP A 198 1.95 7.18 -5.78
N GLN A 199 1.87 5.87 -5.55
CA GLN A 199 2.92 4.94 -5.97
C GLN A 199 2.40 3.55 -6.29
N LEU A 200 3.02 2.96 -7.31
CA LEU A 200 3.03 1.52 -7.51
C LEU A 200 4.18 0.93 -6.68
N ARG A 201 3.92 -0.13 -5.92
CA ARG A 201 4.92 -0.81 -5.11
C ARG A 201 5.06 -2.26 -5.54
N TYR A 202 6.29 -2.64 -5.86
CA TYR A 202 6.70 -4.03 -5.82
C TYR A 202 7.25 -4.31 -4.43
N MET A 203 6.86 -5.44 -3.82
CA MET A 203 7.29 -5.80 -2.47
C MET A 203 7.65 -7.27 -2.43
N LEU A 204 8.77 -7.64 -1.79
CA LEU A 204 9.16 -9.03 -1.61
C LEU A 204 9.33 -9.33 -0.12
N TYR A 205 8.61 -10.35 0.35
CA TYR A 205 8.94 -11.03 1.59
C TYR A 205 9.85 -12.21 1.25
N ASN A 206 11.13 -12.07 1.59
CA ASN A 206 12.12 -13.13 1.44
C ASN A 206 11.78 -14.32 2.34
N VAL A 207 12.14 -15.51 1.87
CA VAL A 207 12.00 -16.76 2.62
C VAL A 207 12.85 -16.69 3.90
N ARG A 208 12.31 -17.25 4.97
CA ARG A 208 12.98 -17.43 6.26
C ARG A 208 12.94 -18.89 6.64
N THR A 209 13.91 -19.33 7.44
CA THR A 209 13.81 -20.60 8.15
C THR A 209 12.71 -20.52 9.21
N GLN A 210 12.22 -21.67 9.68
CA GLN A 210 11.25 -21.72 10.78
C GLN A 210 11.83 -21.04 12.04
N GLU A 211 13.11 -21.26 12.35
CA GLU A 211 13.78 -20.63 13.49
C GLU A 211 13.78 -19.10 13.39
N GLU A 212 14.03 -18.55 12.21
CA GLU A 212 13.97 -17.11 11.98
C GLU A 212 12.54 -16.56 12.13
N TRP A 213 11.53 -17.31 11.68
CA TRP A 213 10.13 -16.94 11.90
C TRP A 213 9.76 -16.95 13.40
N ASP A 214 10.18 -17.97 14.14
CA ASP A 214 9.90 -18.11 15.57
C ASP A 214 10.55 -16.96 16.37
N LYS A 215 11.81 -16.64 16.06
CA LYS A 215 12.53 -15.50 16.65
C LYS A 215 11.86 -14.17 16.36
N ALA A 216 11.30 -14.00 15.16
CA ALA A 216 10.71 -12.74 14.73
C ALA A 216 9.20 -12.62 15.04
N LEU A 217 8.54 -13.69 15.52
CA LEU A 217 7.09 -13.75 15.72
C LEU A 217 6.56 -12.63 16.63
N GLY A 218 7.27 -12.35 17.73
CA GLY A 218 6.87 -11.33 18.70
C GLY A 218 6.82 -9.91 18.14
N TYR A 219 7.45 -9.66 17.00
CA TYR A 219 7.56 -8.34 16.38
C TYR A 219 6.44 -8.11 15.36
N PHE A 220 6.14 -9.07 14.49
CA PHE A 220 5.07 -8.88 13.50
C PHE A 220 3.64 -8.94 14.08
N ASN A 221 3.51 -9.19 15.39
CA ASN A 221 2.22 -9.38 16.03
C ASN A 221 1.33 -8.13 16.08
N SER A 222 1.93 -6.92 16.14
CA SER A 222 1.21 -5.65 16.32
C SER A 222 0.59 -5.08 15.03
N GLY A 223 0.95 -5.59 13.85
CA GLY A 223 0.47 -5.06 12.58
C GLY A 223 0.65 -3.55 12.41
N HIS A 224 -0.08 -2.98 11.44
CA HIS A 224 -0.09 -1.55 11.15
C HIS A 224 -1.35 -1.15 10.38
N THR A 225 -1.62 0.14 10.34
CA THR A 225 -2.51 0.77 9.36
C THR A 225 -1.71 1.41 8.22
N ASP A 226 -2.36 1.62 7.08
CA ASP A 226 -1.77 2.32 5.95
C ASP A 226 -1.93 3.84 6.08
N PHE A 227 -0.95 4.60 5.59
CA PHE A 227 -0.91 6.06 5.81
C PHE A 227 -1.79 6.87 4.86
N GLY A 228 -2.04 6.34 3.66
CA GLY A 228 -2.72 7.03 2.57
C GLY A 228 -4.24 6.91 2.64
N SER A 229 -4.88 7.05 1.49
CA SER A 229 -6.34 7.03 1.38
C SER A 229 -6.87 5.63 1.08
N VAL A 230 -6.41 5.02 0.00
CA VAL A 230 -6.79 3.65 -0.40
C VAL A 230 -5.56 2.90 -0.88
N SER A 231 -5.42 1.66 -0.40
CA SER A 231 -4.42 0.70 -0.87
C SER A 231 -5.09 -0.39 -1.68
N LEU A 232 -4.48 -0.77 -2.79
CA LEU A 232 -4.92 -1.85 -3.68
C LEU A 232 -3.81 -2.89 -3.71
N LEU A 233 -4.08 -4.10 -3.24
CA LEU A 233 -3.16 -5.24 -3.24
C LEU A 233 -3.63 -6.25 -4.28
N PHE A 234 -2.82 -6.44 -5.31
CA PHE A 234 -3.12 -7.36 -6.40
C PHE A 234 -2.89 -8.81 -5.95
N SER A 235 -3.82 -9.68 -6.34
CA SER A 235 -3.86 -11.05 -5.84
C SER A 235 -2.66 -11.88 -6.30
N GLN A 236 -2.08 -12.55 -5.32
CA GLN A 236 -1.04 -13.57 -5.41
C GLN A 236 -1.37 -14.65 -4.36
N ASN A 237 -0.98 -15.89 -4.61
CA ASN A 237 -1.55 -17.03 -3.89
C ASN A 237 -0.84 -17.40 -2.57
N VAL A 238 0.30 -16.79 -2.23
CA VAL A 238 0.98 -17.04 -0.95
C VAL A 238 0.21 -16.37 0.19
N ALA A 239 -0.43 -17.16 1.04
CA ALA A 239 -1.16 -16.66 2.21
C ALA A 239 -0.19 -16.05 3.23
N GLY A 240 -0.69 -15.07 3.99
CA GLY A 240 0.11 -14.41 5.03
C GLY A 240 -0.47 -13.07 5.48
N LEU A 241 -1.22 -12.37 4.61
CA LEU A 241 -1.95 -11.18 5.01
C LEU A 241 -3.07 -11.54 5.99
N GLN A 242 -3.09 -10.88 7.14
CA GLN A 242 -4.15 -10.94 8.13
C GLN A 242 -4.65 -9.55 8.46
N ILE A 243 -5.95 -9.42 8.71
CA ILE A 243 -6.58 -8.22 9.26
C ILE A 243 -7.04 -8.49 10.69
N ARG A 244 -7.06 -7.45 11.53
CA ARG A 244 -7.64 -7.48 12.86
C ARG A 244 -9.11 -7.09 12.76
N THR A 245 -10.02 -8.00 13.09
CA THR A 245 -11.47 -7.73 13.03
C THR A 245 -11.90 -6.79 14.15
N PRO A 246 -13.11 -6.20 14.08
CA PRO A 246 -13.66 -5.39 15.18
C PRO A 246 -13.72 -6.14 16.52
N GLU A 247 -13.87 -7.47 16.49
CA GLU A 247 -13.86 -8.34 17.67
C GLU A 247 -12.44 -8.59 18.23
N GLY A 248 -11.41 -8.04 17.58
CA GLY A 248 -10.01 -8.17 17.99
C GLY A 248 -9.33 -9.45 17.48
N GLU A 249 -9.99 -10.25 16.64
CA GLU A 249 -9.44 -11.49 16.09
C GLU A 249 -8.56 -11.24 14.86
N TRP A 250 -7.53 -12.06 14.65
CA TRP A 250 -6.77 -12.07 13.41
C TRP A 250 -7.39 -13.05 12.41
N LYS A 251 -7.78 -12.57 11.23
CA LYS A 251 -8.29 -13.40 10.12
C LYS A 251 -7.47 -13.20 8.86
N TYR A 252 -7.23 -14.29 8.13
CA TYR A 252 -6.50 -14.25 6.87
C TYR A 252 -7.32 -13.59 5.77
N VAL A 253 -6.67 -12.88 4.87
CA VAL A 253 -7.29 -12.38 3.65
C VAL A 253 -7.10 -13.42 2.55
N LYS A 254 -8.22 -13.93 2.03
CA LYS A 254 -8.22 -14.96 0.99
C LYS A 254 -7.78 -14.34 -0.34
N PRO A 255 -6.80 -14.92 -1.05
CA PRO A 255 -6.54 -14.56 -2.45
C PRO A 255 -7.80 -14.80 -3.29
N VAL A 256 -8.18 -13.81 -4.10
CA VAL A 256 -9.32 -13.92 -5.03
C VAL A 256 -8.77 -13.87 -6.44
N GLU A 257 -9.13 -14.84 -7.27
CA GLU A 257 -8.75 -14.89 -8.68
C GLU A 257 -9.37 -13.71 -9.43
N GLY A 258 -8.56 -12.96 -10.20
CA GLY A 258 -8.97 -11.70 -10.82
C GLY A 258 -9.36 -10.59 -9.82
N GLY A 259 -9.21 -10.83 -8.52
CA GLY A 259 -9.57 -9.91 -7.46
C GLY A 259 -8.41 -9.03 -7.03
N ILE A 260 -8.74 -7.84 -6.54
CA ILE A 260 -7.80 -6.92 -5.89
C ILE A 260 -8.34 -6.66 -4.49
N VAL A 261 -7.53 -6.96 -3.48
CA VAL A 261 -7.86 -6.65 -2.10
C VAL A 261 -7.64 -5.15 -1.92
N CYS A 262 -8.63 -4.45 -1.38
CA CYS A 262 -8.57 -3.03 -1.12
C CYS A 262 -8.73 -2.76 0.38
N ASN A 263 -8.08 -1.72 0.87
CA ASN A 263 -8.34 -1.18 2.19
C ASN A 263 -8.29 0.34 2.20
N ALA A 264 -9.07 0.93 3.12
CA ALA A 264 -8.93 2.33 3.46
C ALA A 264 -7.73 2.52 4.39
N GLY A 265 -7.05 3.64 4.24
CA GLY A 265 -5.97 4.08 5.11
C GLY A 265 -6.35 5.25 5.99
N ASP A 266 -5.39 5.69 6.79
CA ASP A 266 -5.58 6.68 7.84
C ASP A 266 -5.98 8.05 7.30
N THR A 267 -5.64 8.39 6.05
CA THR A 267 -6.13 9.63 5.43
C THR A 267 -7.66 9.61 5.35
N LEU A 268 -8.29 8.52 4.92
CA LEU A 268 -9.76 8.48 4.84
C LEU A 268 -10.40 8.44 6.23
N THR A 269 -9.78 7.76 7.20
CA THR A 269 -10.24 7.81 8.60
C THR A 269 -10.19 9.23 9.14
N PHE A 270 -9.09 9.96 8.92
CA PHE A 270 -8.96 11.35 9.31
C PHE A 270 -9.99 12.25 8.61
N LEU A 271 -10.07 12.17 7.28
CA LEU A 271 -10.99 13.00 6.48
C LEU A 271 -12.46 12.79 6.87
N THR A 272 -12.80 11.63 7.43
CA THR A 272 -14.19 11.26 7.77
C THR A 272 -14.47 11.21 9.27
N ASN A 273 -13.60 11.79 10.11
CA ASN A 273 -13.70 11.76 11.57
C ASN A 273 -14.00 10.35 12.11
N GLY A 274 -13.30 9.36 11.55
CA GLY A 274 -13.37 7.97 11.99
C GLY A 274 -14.55 7.15 11.45
N LEU A 275 -15.41 7.70 10.58
CA LEU A 275 -16.48 6.92 9.94
C LEU A 275 -15.89 5.77 9.12
N ILE A 276 -14.96 6.08 8.20
CA ILE A 276 -14.23 5.07 7.42
C ILE A 276 -13.10 4.50 8.26
N LYS A 277 -13.02 3.17 8.35
CA LYS A 277 -12.06 2.46 9.19
C LYS A 277 -10.79 2.14 8.42
N SER A 278 -9.66 2.53 9.01
CA SER A 278 -8.33 2.07 8.64
C SER A 278 -7.99 0.89 9.54
N THR A 279 -7.95 -0.31 8.95
CA THR A 279 -7.89 -1.54 9.75
C THR A 279 -6.47 -2.02 9.92
N ILE A 280 -6.12 -2.35 11.16
CA ILE A 280 -4.82 -2.91 11.49
C ILE A 280 -4.67 -4.25 10.78
N HIS A 281 -3.58 -4.39 10.05
CA HIS A 281 -3.25 -5.58 9.29
C HIS A 281 -1.75 -5.91 9.36
N ARG A 282 -1.42 -7.16 9.11
CA ARG A 282 -0.06 -7.69 9.19
C ARG A 282 0.18 -8.76 8.15
N VAL A 283 1.45 -9.04 7.85
CA VAL A 283 1.83 -10.24 7.11
C VAL A 283 2.58 -11.16 8.06
N VAL A 284 2.03 -12.34 8.28
CA VAL A 284 2.60 -13.40 9.13
C VAL A 284 3.36 -14.43 8.31
N ALA A 285 3.99 -15.39 8.99
CA ALA A 285 4.57 -16.56 8.36
C ALA A 285 3.53 -17.23 7.43
N PRO A 286 3.90 -17.57 6.18
CA PRO A 286 3.03 -18.34 5.32
C PRO A 286 2.69 -19.70 5.94
N PRO A 287 1.57 -20.33 5.54
CA PRO A 287 1.25 -21.68 5.95
C PRO A 287 2.35 -22.68 5.55
N LYS A 288 2.36 -23.86 6.18
CA LYS A 288 3.45 -24.85 6.06
C LYS A 288 3.73 -25.26 4.61
N ASP A 289 2.69 -25.39 3.80
CA ASP A 289 2.79 -25.77 2.39
C ASP A 289 3.35 -24.65 1.49
N GLN A 290 3.46 -23.42 1.99
CA GLN A 290 3.97 -22.25 1.26
C GLN A 290 5.19 -21.58 1.91
N ILE A 291 5.65 -22.06 3.07
CA ILE A 291 6.73 -21.42 3.87
C ILE A 291 8.05 -21.24 3.10
N HIS A 292 8.29 -22.07 2.09
CA HIS A 292 9.48 -22.07 1.24
C HIS A 292 9.36 -21.14 0.01
N ILE A 293 8.24 -20.43 -0.14
CA ILE A 293 7.94 -19.59 -1.29
C ILE A 293 8.07 -18.12 -0.87
N ALA A 294 8.89 -17.35 -1.58
CA ALA A 294 8.96 -15.90 -1.37
C ALA A 294 7.63 -15.25 -1.78
N ARG A 295 7.07 -14.40 -0.92
CA ARG A 295 5.80 -13.72 -1.20
C ARG A 295 6.08 -12.40 -1.91
N LEU A 296 5.89 -12.40 -3.22
CA LEU A 296 5.96 -11.21 -4.06
C LEU A 296 4.59 -10.50 -4.06
N GLY A 297 4.58 -9.21 -3.75
CA GLY A 297 3.40 -8.36 -3.74
C GLY A 297 3.51 -7.26 -4.79
N LEU A 298 2.36 -6.93 -5.37
CA LEU A 298 2.13 -5.75 -6.21
C LEU A 298 1.05 -4.93 -5.52
N LEU A 299 1.32 -3.65 -5.26
CA LEU A 299 0.40 -2.75 -4.58
C LEU A 299 0.32 -1.42 -5.32
N TYR A 300 -0.84 -0.78 -5.25
CA TYR A 300 -1.01 0.63 -5.61
C TYR A 300 -1.50 1.38 -4.37
N PHE A 301 -0.85 2.49 -4.04
CA PHE A 301 -1.24 3.36 -2.93
C PHE A 301 -1.71 4.70 -3.49
N SER A 302 -2.96 5.07 -3.20
CA SER A 302 -3.47 6.41 -3.48
C SER A 302 -3.36 7.32 -2.27
N ARG A 303 -2.93 8.55 -2.50
CA ARG A 303 -2.69 9.56 -1.49
C ARG A 303 -3.33 10.89 -1.91
N PRO A 304 -3.69 11.75 -0.95
CA PRO A 304 -4.25 13.06 -1.26
C PRO A 304 -3.21 13.91 -2.03
N GLY A 305 -3.71 14.78 -2.89
CA GLY A 305 -2.89 15.76 -3.60
C GLY A 305 -2.15 16.72 -2.66
N ASP A 306 -1.03 17.26 -3.12
CA ASP A 306 -0.23 18.25 -2.40
C ASP A 306 -0.97 19.59 -2.25
N ASP A 307 -1.94 19.87 -3.10
CA ASP A 307 -2.81 21.04 -3.00
C ASP A 307 -4.01 20.82 -2.07
N ILE A 308 -4.14 19.64 -1.47
CA ILE A 308 -5.29 19.29 -0.62
C ILE A 308 -4.98 19.58 0.84
N ALA A 309 -5.78 20.48 1.40
CA ALA A 309 -5.79 20.80 2.82
C ALA A 309 -6.38 19.63 3.63
N MET A 310 -5.61 19.10 4.57
CA MET A 310 -6.04 17.99 5.43
C MET A 310 -6.97 18.49 6.54
N ARG A 311 -8.28 18.32 6.31
CA ARG A 311 -9.36 18.60 7.28
C ARG A 311 -10.54 17.67 7.04
N THR A 312 -11.42 17.54 8.04
CA THR A 312 -12.67 16.80 7.92
C THR A 312 -13.49 17.28 6.72
N VAL A 313 -14.01 16.35 5.92
CA VAL A 313 -14.79 16.68 4.73
C VAL A 313 -16.17 17.24 5.11
N PRO A 314 -16.73 18.17 4.33
CA PRO A 314 -18.03 18.79 4.61
C PRO A 314 -19.19 17.87 4.20
N SER A 315 -19.20 16.65 4.73
CA SER A 315 -20.15 15.59 4.36
C SER A 315 -21.49 15.76 5.09
N PRO A 316 -22.62 15.80 4.36
CA PRO A 316 -23.95 15.76 4.95
C PRO A 316 -24.20 14.50 5.80
N LEU A 317 -23.65 13.35 5.40
CA LEU A 317 -23.71 12.13 6.22
C LEU A 317 -22.97 12.33 7.55
N LEU A 318 -21.74 12.85 7.53
CA LEU A 318 -20.98 13.10 8.78
C LEU A 318 -21.73 14.07 9.70
N GLN A 319 -22.34 15.12 9.13
CA GLN A 319 -23.18 16.04 9.90
C GLN A 319 -24.37 15.32 10.54
N ARG A 320 -25.07 14.47 9.79
CA ARG A 320 -26.23 13.71 10.31
C ARG A 320 -25.84 12.72 11.40
N LEU A 321 -24.65 12.14 11.31
CA LEU A 321 -24.10 11.22 12.31
C LEU A 321 -23.45 11.94 13.51
N GLY A 322 -23.41 13.28 13.51
CA GLY A 322 -22.75 14.06 14.57
C GLY A 322 -21.23 13.96 14.56
N LEU A 323 -20.63 13.49 13.47
CA LEU A 323 -19.18 13.35 13.29
C LEU A 323 -18.52 14.61 12.73
N LEU A 324 -19.29 15.55 12.19
CA LEU A 324 -18.78 16.86 11.75
C LEU A 324 -19.16 17.93 12.78
N THR A 325 -18.20 18.34 13.62
CA THR A 325 -18.43 19.27 14.73
C THR A 325 -18.49 20.74 14.27
N GLU A 326 -18.96 21.65 15.13
CA GLU A 326 -18.89 23.09 14.83
C GLU A 326 -17.45 23.61 14.79
N GLU A 327 -16.55 23.00 15.58
CA GLU A 327 -15.12 23.32 15.54
C GLU A 327 -14.52 22.96 14.17
N ASP A 328 -14.81 21.77 13.64
CA ASP A 328 -14.37 21.35 12.29
C ASP A 328 -14.82 22.35 11.20
N LYS A 329 -16.05 22.87 11.31
CA LYS A 329 -16.63 23.80 10.33
C LYS A 329 -16.03 25.19 10.41
N GLN A 330 -15.66 25.64 11.61
CA GLN A 330 -15.18 26.99 11.87
C GLN A 330 -13.66 27.11 11.83
N TYR A 331 -12.94 25.97 11.90
CA TYR A 331 -11.48 25.97 11.89
C TYR A 331 -10.92 26.58 10.60
N ASN A 332 -10.20 27.69 10.75
CA ASN A 332 -9.54 28.42 9.69
C ASN A 332 -8.02 28.53 9.91
N GLY A 333 -7.48 27.80 10.88
CA GLY A 333 -6.06 27.74 11.16
C GLY A 333 -5.27 27.01 10.06
N PRO A 334 -3.93 27.04 10.15
CA PRO A 334 -3.09 26.30 9.21
C PRO A 334 -3.36 24.80 9.33
N VAL A 335 -3.43 24.10 8.20
CA VAL A 335 -3.48 22.63 8.14
C VAL A 335 -2.38 22.12 7.22
N PRO A 336 -1.86 20.90 7.42
CA PRO A 336 -0.91 20.31 6.49
C PRO A 336 -1.54 20.04 5.13
N SER A 337 -0.72 20.07 4.08
CA SER A 337 -1.11 19.49 2.79
C SER A 337 -1.23 17.97 2.88
N GLY A 338 -1.85 17.37 1.85
CA GLY A 338 -1.93 15.93 1.71
C GLY A 338 -0.55 15.26 1.75
N THR A 339 0.42 15.80 1.04
CA THR A 339 1.80 15.31 1.05
C THR A 339 2.46 15.48 2.41
N GLU A 340 2.35 16.64 3.04
CA GLU A 340 2.92 16.90 4.37
C GLU A 340 2.37 15.92 5.42
N TRP A 341 1.06 15.68 5.40
CA TRP A 341 0.41 14.69 6.25
C TRP A 341 1.01 13.30 6.06
N VAL A 342 1.06 12.80 4.82
CA VAL A 342 1.54 11.44 4.60
C VAL A 342 3.04 11.33 4.91
N ARG A 343 3.86 12.31 4.52
CA ARG A 343 5.30 12.31 4.81
C ARG A 343 5.59 12.35 6.30
N ALA A 344 4.81 13.09 7.09
CA ALA A 344 4.95 13.07 8.55
C ALA A 344 4.68 11.68 9.14
N ARG A 345 3.67 10.96 8.63
CA ARG A 345 3.40 9.56 9.02
C ARG A 345 4.54 8.62 8.63
N VAL A 346 5.10 8.80 7.44
CA VAL A 346 6.27 8.02 6.99
C VAL A 346 7.48 8.26 7.92
N LYS A 347 7.77 9.52 8.27
CA LYS A 347 8.86 9.88 9.19
C LYS A 347 8.69 9.20 10.55
N ASP A 348 7.49 9.26 11.13
CA ASP A 348 7.20 8.63 12.43
C ASP A 348 7.46 7.12 12.44
N VAL A 349 7.08 6.43 11.35
CA VAL A 349 7.18 4.96 11.27
C VAL A 349 8.58 4.49 10.88
N HIS A 350 9.25 5.16 9.94
CA HIS A 350 10.44 4.63 9.28
C HIS A 350 11.77 5.25 9.71
N ASN A 351 11.79 6.34 10.47
CA ASN A 351 13.03 6.99 10.90
C ASN A 351 13.77 6.25 12.05
N LYS A 352 13.70 4.91 12.09
CA LYS A 352 14.29 4.07 13.16
C LYS A 352 15.08 2.92 12.55
N ASN A 353 16.33 2.76 12.99
CA ASN A 353 17.25 1.71 12.51
C ASN A 353 17.01 0.35 13.18
N VAL A 354 16.34 0.33 14.34
CA VAL A 354 15.94 -0.89 15.05
C VAL A 354 14.41 -0.92 15.08
N TRP A 355 13.84 -2.04 14.68
CA TRP A 355 12.40 -2.23 14.75
C TRP A 355 12.05 -2.77 16.14
N THR A 356 11.63 -1.88 17.04
CA THR A 356 11.25 -2.20 18.42
C THR A 356 9.73 -2.37 18.54
N LYS A 357 9.27 -3.15 19.53
CA LYS A 357 7.88 -3.07 19.97
C LYS A 357 7.64 -1.64 20.47
N ARG A 358 6.60 -0.96 19.96
CA ARG A 358 6.16 0.33 20.54
C ARG A 358 5.45 0.01 21.86
N GLU A 359 6.19 -0.01 22.97
CA GLU A 359 5.60 0.00 24.31
C GLU A 359 5.54 1.45 24.82
N GLY A 360 4.33 1.95 25.12
CA GLY A 360 4.13 3.12 25.99
C GLY A 360 4.58 4.50 25.50
N GLY A 361 4.85 4.70 24.21
CA GLY A 361 5.10 6.03 23.64
C GLY A 361 3.81 6.82 23.40
N ALA A 362 3.88 8.16 23.31
CA ALA A 362 2.73 8.97 22.93
C ALA A 362 2.13 8.44 21.62
N ASN A 363 0.88 7.98 21.66
CA ASN A 363 0.13 7.50 20.49
C ASN A 363 -0.30 8.64 19.56
N SER A 364 0.33 9.80 19.68
CA SER A 364 0.06 10.95 18.84
C SER A 364 1.27 11.87 18.68
N PHE A 365 1.29 12.64 17.60
CA PHE A 365 2.23 13.74 17.38
C PHE A 365 1.51 14.95 16.80
N GLN A 366 2.10 16.14 16.97
CA GLN A 366 1.52 17.40 16.47
C GLN A 366 2.09 17.74 15.08
N LEU A 367 1.21 18.09 14.14
CA LEU A 367 1.59 18.59 12.81
C LEU A 367 0.73 19.79 12.45
N LYS A 368 1.34 20.98 12.41
CA LYS A 368 0.67 22.26 12.08
C LYS A 368 -0.66 22.46 12.84
N GLY A 369 -0.69 22.16 14.14
CA GLY A 369 -1.88 22.34 14.98
C GLY A 369 -2.88 21.18 14.95
N LEU A 370 -2.62 20.11 14.20
CA LEU A 370 -3.38 18.86 14.26
C LEU A 370 -2.69 17.84 15.17
N GLU A 371 -3.46 17.22 16.08
CA GLU A 371 -3.04 16.01 16.77
C GLU A 371 -3.25 14.79 15.87
N ILE A 372 -2.16 14.14 15.48
CA ILE A 372 -2.17 12.95 14.65
C ILE A 372 -2.05 11.73 15.55
N LYS A 373 -3.13 10.97 15.70
CA LYS A 373 -3.09 9.67 16.40
C LYS A 373 -2.46 8.60 15.51
N VAL A 374 -1.60 7.77 16.09
CA VAL A 374 -0.95 6.65 15.41
C VAL A 374 -1.42 5.37 16.07
N GLU A 375 -2.18 4.56 15.35
CA GLU A 375 -2.68 3.27 15.85
C GLU A 375 -1.67 2.15 15.60
N HIS A 376 -1.37 1.39 16.65
CA HIS A 376 -0.62 0.14 16.63
C HIS A 376 -1.38 -0.88 17.49
N ALA A 377 -1.40 -2.17 17.10
CA ALA A 377 -1.99 -3.21 17.96
C ALA A 377 -1.07 -3.62 19.10
#